data_AF-A0A2G2IAK6-F1
#
_entry.id   AF-A0A2G2IAK6-F1
#
_cell.length_a   1.000
_cell.length_b   1.000
_cell.length_c   1.000
_cell.angle_alpha   90.00
_cell.angle_beta   90.00
_cell.angle_gamma   90.00
#
_symmetry.space_group_name_H-M   'P 1'
#
loop_
_entity.id
_entity.type
_entity.pdbx_description
1 polymer ?
#
loop_
_entity_poly.entity_id
_entity_poly.type
_entity_poly.pdbx_seq_one_letter_code
_entity_poly.pdbx_strand_id
1 'polypeptide(L)'
;MYGTVEDWRTYATERGDSAPSEATDAAASAALVRASDYIEFHYVRHFVLPCTADMPLVARAAYIAASLELATPGFFSANIVPNEAIAEVGAGSARVKFRDGVDPIAGAVPVVSAIDSMFEDCVAKSRRFGLRTIG
;
A
#
# COMPACT_ATOMS: atom_id res chain seq x y z
N MET A 1 -6.53 8.68 8.88
CA MET A 1 -6.28 7.28 9.25
C MET A 1 -7.47 6.45 8.81
N TYR A 2 -7.23 5.34 8.11
CA TYR A 2 -8.26 4.46 7.60
C TYR A 2 -8.44 3.27 8.54
N GLY A 3 -9.67 3.10 9.06
CA GLY A 3 -10.00 2.06 10.03
C GLY A 3 -9.49 2.34 11.45
N THR A 4 -9.49 1.31 12.30
CA THR A 4 -9.04 1.38 13.69
C THR A 4 -8.01 0.29 14.01
N VAL A 5 -7.22 0.46 15.08
CA VAL A 5 -6.26 -0.57 15.53
C VAL A 5 -6.97 -1.85 15.97
N GLU A 6 -8.15 -1.73 16.60
CA GLU A 6 -8.95 -2.88 17.03
C GLU A 6 -9.46 -3.70 15.84
N ASP A 7 -10.02 -3.02 14.82
CA ASP A 7 -10.48 -3.66 13.59
C ASP A 7 -9.32 -4.30 12.82
N TRP A 8 -8.17 -3.63 12.75
CA TRP A 8 -6.97 -4.18 12.13
C TRP A 8 -6.48 -5.45 12.84
N ARG A 9 -6.41 -5.44 14.18
CA ARG A 9 -6.01 -6.62 14.96
C ARG A 9 -6.96 -7.79 14.76
N THR A 10 -8.27 -7.51 14.74
CA THR A 10 -9.30 -8.52 14.43
C THR A 10 -9.08 -9.08 13.03
N TYR A 11 -8.97 -8.22 12.03
CA TYR A 11 -8.73 -8.59 10.64
C TYR A 11 -7.45 -9.43 10.46
N ALA A 12 -6.35 -9.06 11.12
CA ALA A 12 -5.09 -9.79 11.06
C ALA A 12 -5.20 -11.16 11.73
N THR A 13 -5.85 -11.22 12.90
CA THR A 13 -6.04 -12.47 13.66
C THR A 13 -6.91 -13.46 12.90
N GLU A 14 -8.00 -13.01 12.26
CA GLU A 14 -8.84 -13.85 11.38
C GLU A 14 -8.06 -14.44 10.19
N ARG A 15 -6.97 -13.79 9.80
CA ARG A 15 -6.04 -14.24 8.75
C ARG A 15 -4.84 -15.02 9.29
N GLY A 16 -4.79 -15.29 10.59
CA GLY A 16 -3.72 -16.04 11.24
C GLY A 16 -2.44 -15.22 11.51
N ASP A 17 -2.51 -13.89 11.47
CA ASP A 17 -1.42 -13.00 11.84
C ASP A 17 -1.68 -12.36 13.21
N SER A 18 -0.95 -12.81 14.23
CA SER A 18 -1.05 -12.29 15.59
C SER A 18 -0.11 -11.12 15.88
N ALA A 19 0.80 -10.76 14.96
CA ALA A 19 1.81 -9.73 15.20
C ALA A 19 1.19 -8.36 15.58
N PRO A 20 0.09 -7.88 14.97
CA PRO A 20 -0.55 -6.63 15.39
C PRO A 20 -1.16 -6.68 16.80
N SER A 21 -1.64 -7.85 17.21
CA SER A 21 -2.21 -8.07 18.55
C SER A 21 -1.14 -8.15 19.63
N GLU A 22 0.05 -8.66 19.28
CA GLU A 22 1.21 -8.72 20.16
C GLU A 22 1.97 -7.39 20.28
N ALA A 23 1.82 -6.50 19.28
CA ALA A 23 2.43 -5.18 19.29
C ALA A 23 1.74 -4.22 20.27
N THR A 24 2.54 -3.31 20.85
CA THR A 24 2.01 -2.24 21.71
C THR A 24 1.06 -1.33 20.93
N ASP A 25 0.09 -0.73 21.63
CA ASP A 25 -0.86 0.21 21.01
C ASP A 25 -0.16 1.39 20.34
N ALA A 26 0.97 1.85 20.90
CA ALA A 26 1.77 2.92 20.31
C ALA A 26 2.39 2.49 18.97
N ALA A 27 2.98 1.28 18.90
CA ALA A 27 3.58 0.76 17.68
C ALA A 27 2.52 0.48 16.60
N ALA A 28 1.40 -0.15 17.00
CA ALA A 28 0.29 -0.43 16.11
C ALA A 28 -0.35 0.86 15.57
N SER A 29 -0.58 1.86 16.43
CA SER A 29 -1.12 3.15 16.02
C SER A 29 -0.18 3.87 15.05
N ALA A 30 1.12 3.91 15.34
CA ALA A 30 2.10 4.55 14.46
C ALA A 30 2.21 3.86 13.09
N ALA A 31 2.13 2.51 13.07
CA ALA A 31 2.12 1.74 11.82
C ALA A 31 0.86 2.02 10.99
N LEU A 32 -0.32 2.03 11.63
CA LEU A 32 -1.59 2.27 10.94
C LEU A 32 -1.70 3.69 10.38
N VAL A 33 -1.14 4.69 11.07
CA VAL A 33 -1.07 6.07 10.57
C VAL A 33 -0.24 6.13 9.28
N ARG A 34 1.00 5.63 9.30
CA ARG A 34 1.88 5.66 8.12
C ARG A 34 1.32 4.84 6.95
N ALA A 35 0.70 3.70 7.24
CA ALA A 35 -0.01 2.91 6.25
C ALA A 35 -1.20 3.65 5.65
N SER A 36 -1.96 4.39 6.46
CA SER A 36 -3.07 5.21 5.97
C SER A 36 -2.60 6.33 5.05
N ASP A 37 -1.49 6.99 5.41
CA ASP A 37 -0.90 8.05 4.59
C ASP A 37 -0.44 7.48 3.24
N TYR A 38 0.18 6.29 3.24
CA TYR A 38 0.52 5.58 2.00
C TYR A 38 -0.72 5.32 1.13
N ILE A 39 -1.81 4.78 1.69
CA ILE A 39 -3.04 4.52 0.94
C ILE A 39 -3.67 5.80 0.39
N GLU A 40 -3.70 6.87 1.19
CA GLU A 40 -4.23 8.17 0.80
C GLU A 40 -3.48 8.71 -0.42
N PHE A 41 -2.16 8.81 -0.32
CA PHE A 41 -1.34 9.46 -1.32
C PHE A 41 -1.18 8.62 -2.60
N HIS A 42 -1.12 7.29 -2.49
CA HIS A 42 -0.90 6.43 -3.65
C HIS A 42 -2.17 6.00 -4.37
N TYR A 43 -3.31 5.91 -3.67
CA TYR A 43 -4.52 5.32 -4.24
C TYR A 43 -5.71 6.27 -4.15
N VAL A 44 -6.12 6.68 -2.94
CA VAL A 44 -7.40 7.39 -2.75
C VAL A 44 -7.46 8.69 -3.54
N ARG A 45 -6.38 9.47 -3.55
CA ARG A 45 -6.28 10.71 -4.35
C ARG A 45 -6.39 10.50 -5.86
N HIS A 46 -6.23 9.27 -6.33
CA HIS A 46 -6.27 8.87 -7.73
C HIS A 46 -7.52 8.06 -8.09
N PHE A 47 -8.46 7.90 -7.16
CA PHE A 47 -9.68 7.19 -7.43
C PHE A 47 -10.51 7.86 -8.52
N VAL A 48 -11.01 7.05 -9.44
CA VAL A 48 -12.04 7.43 -10.41
C VAL A 48 -13.40 6.98 -9.91
N LEU A 49 -14.44 7.72 -10.28
CA LEU A 49 -15.81 7.33 -9.94
C LEU A 49 -16.13 5.92 -10.50
N PRO A 50 -16.84 5.07 -9.73
CA PRO A 50 -17.55 5.38 -8.48
C PRO A 50 -16.72 5.17 -7.20
N CYS A 51 -15.41 4.98 -7.28
CA CYS A 51 -14.59 4.70 -6.09
C CYS A 51 -14.43 5.92 -5.18
N THR A 52 -14.52 5.68 -3.86
CA THR A 52 -14.40 6.71 -2.83
C THR A 52 -13.55 6.24 -1.65
N ALA A 53 -13.03 7.19 -0.87
CA ALA A 53 -12.24 6.94 0.33
C ALA A 53 -12.98 6.12 1.40
N ASP A 54 -14.32 6.18 1.41
CA ASP A 54 -15.17 5.53 2.42
C ASP A 54 -15.43 4.04 2.14
N MET A 55 -14.93 3.51 1.01
CA MET A 55 -15.12 2.11 0.68
C MET A 55 -14.44 1.20 1.72
N PRO A 56 -15.07 0.08 2.10
CA PRO A 56 -14.49 -0.86 3.07
C PRO A 56 -13.15 -1.46 2.59
N LEU A 57 -12.92 -1.42 1.28
CA LEU A 57 -11.67 -1.86 0.66
C LEU A 57 -10.48 -0.97 1.07
N VAL A 58 -10.70 0.32 1.31
CA VAL A 58 -9.66 1.28 1.72
C VAL A 58 -9.11 0.93 3.10
N ALA A 59 -9.99 0.64 4.06
CA ALA A 59 -9.60 0.18 5.38
C ALA A 59 -8.82 -1.15 5.32
N ARG A 60 -9.29 -2.11 4.52
CA ARG A 60 -8.57 -3.39 4.34
C ARG A 60 -7.17 -3.20 3.74
N ALA A 61 -7.03 -2.31 2.77
CA ALA A 61 -5.73 -2.00 2.18
C ALA A 61 -4.80 -1.35 3.20
N ALA A 62 -5.32 -0.44 4.03
CA ALA A 62 -4.57 0.18 5.11
C ALA A 62 -4.11 -0.86 6.15
N TYR A 63 -4.91 -1.88 6.45
CA TYR A 63 -4.52 -2.98 7.35
C TYR A 63 -3.38 -3.82 6.79
N ILE A 64 -3.42 -4.14 5.49
CA ILE A 64 -2.33 -4.88 4.82
C ILE A 64 -1.04 -4.05 4.85
N ALA A 65 -1.13 -2.76 4.53
CA ALA A 65 0.02 -1.85 4.60
C ALA A 65 0.52 -1.72 6.05
N ALA A 66 -0.37 -1.62 7.04
CA ALA A 66 0.00 -1.51 8.45
C ALA A 66 0.78 -2.73 8.94
N SER A 67 0.43 -3.95 8.50
CA SER A 67 1.20 -5.16 8.80
C SER A 67 2.63 -5.10 8.22
N LEU A 68 2.82 -4.55 7.02
CA LEU A 68 4.15 -4.36 6.43
C LEU A 68 4.98 -3.32 7.21
N GLU A 69 4.35 -2.22 7.57
CA GLU A 69 4.98 -1.14 8.34
C GLU A 69 5.30 -1.57 9.77
N LEU A 70 4.50 -2.44 10.38
CA LEU A 70 4.77 -3.00 11.69
C LEU A 70 5.95 -3.98 11.65
N ALA A 71 6.03 -4.81 10.61
CA ALA A 71 7.13 -5.74 10.40
C ALA A 71 8.44 -5.01 10.05
N THR A 72 8.36 -3.85 9.40
CA THR A 72 9.52 -3.02 9.04
C THR A 72 9.19 -1.55 9.29
N PRO A 73 9.42 -1.03 10.51
CA PRO A 73 9.15 0.37 10.80
C PRO A 73 9.95 1.31 9.88
N GLY A 74 9.25 2.25 9.26
CA GLY A 74 9.79 3.15 8.25
C GLY A 74 9.73 2.61 6.81
N PHE A 75 9.07 1.47 6.56
CA PHE A 75 8.96 0.86 5.23
C PHE A 75 8.40 1.84 4.19
N PHE A 76 7.36 2.59 4.53
CA PHE A 76 6.80 3.62 3.64
C PHE A 76 7.45 5.00 3.78
N SER A 77 8.41 5.15 4.70
CA SER A 77 9.13 6.41 4.96
C SER A 77 10.58 6.40 4.48
N ALA A 78 11.09 5.26 3.99
CA ALA A 78 12.45 5.14 3.49
C ALA A 78 12.65 6.04 2.26
N ASN A 79 13.62 6.94 2.34
CA ASN A 79 13.93 7.96 1.34
C ASN A 79 14.07 7.37 -0.07
N ILE A 80 13.25 7.90 -0.97
CA ILE A 80 13.36 7.74 -2.42
C ILE A 80 14.64 8.44 -2.86
N VAL A 81 15.72 7.69 -3.04
CA VAL A 81 16.81 8.12 -3.92
C VAL A 81 16.45 7.61 -5.31
N PRO A 82 16.21 8.49 -6.31
CA PRO A 82 16.04 8.05 -7.68
C PRO A 82 17.33 7.34 -8.09
N ASN A 83 17.23 6.14 -8.67
CA ASN A 83 18.29 5.42 -9.40
C ASN A 83 19.09 4.34 -8.64
N GLU A 84 18.65 3.86 -7.47
CA GLU A 84 19.25 2.65 -6.87
C GLU A 84 18.33 1.44 -7.11
N ALA A 85 18.90 0.36 -7.68
CA ALA A 85 18.18 -0.91 -7.85
C ALA A 85 17.99 -1.55 -6.47
N ILE A 86 16.75 -1.64 -5.97
CA ILE A 86 16.50 -1.96 -4.55
C ILE A 86 15.84 -3.34 -4.39
N ALA A 87 16.36 -4.06 -3.39
CA ALA A 87 16.20 -5.48 -3.11
C ALA A 87 14.77 -5.93 -2.73
N GLU A 88 14.48 -7.20 -3.03
CA GLU A 88 13.27 -7.93 -2.61
C GLU A 88 13.23 -8.09 -1.08
N VAL A 89 12.20 -7.54 -0.43
CA VAL A 89 11.92 -7.77 0.99
C VAL A 89 10.65 -8.60 1.11
N GLY A 90 10.76 -9.76 1.76
CA GLY A 90 9.62 -10.65 2.03
C GLY A 90 9.05 -10.42 3.44
N ALA A 91 7.76 -10.12 3.52
CA ALA A 91 7.00 -10.12 4.78
C ALA A 91 5.75 -11.00 4.58
N GLY A 92 5.74 -12.18 5.19
CA GLY A 92 4.65 -13.16 5.04
C GLY A 92 4.47 -13.65 3.58
N SER A 93 3.23 -13.73 3.10
CA SER A 93 2.90 -14.13 1.72
C SER A 93 3.02 -13.02 0.68
N ALA A 94 3.38 -11.79 1.09
CA ALA A 94 3.54 -10.67 0.18
C ALA A 94 4.94 -10.68 -0.46
N ARG A 95 4.96 -10.64 -1.80
CA ARG A 95 6.18 -10.36 -2.58
C ARG A 95 6.06 -8.96 -3.18
N VAL A 96 7.05 -8.10 -2.92
CA VAL A 96 7.05 -6.69 -3.34
C VAL A 96 8.08 -6.50 -4.46
N LYS A 97 7.66 -5.84 -5.56
CA LYS A 97 8.55 -5.37 -6.63
C LYS A 97 8.60 -3.85 -6.60
N PHE A 98 9.79 -3.27 -6.45
CA PHE A 98 10.00 -1.84 -6.64
C PHE A 98 10.01 -1.53 -8.15
N ARG A 99 9.28 -0.50 -8.58
CA ARG A 99 9.15 -0.17 -10.00
C ARG A 99 10.29 0.73 -10.46
N ASP A 100 10.90 0.40 -11.61
CA ASP A 100 11.93 1.23 -12.24
C ASP A 100 11.35 2.59 -12.64
N GLY A 101 12.11 3.66 -12.36
CA GLY A 101 11.66 5.04 -12.10
C GLY A 101 11.17 5.85 -13.30
N VAL A 102 10.20 5.36 -14.06
CA VAL A 102 9.63 6.06 -15.23
C VAL A 102 8.15 6.46 -15.07
N ASP A 103 7.56 6.39 -13.87
CA ASP A 103 6.25 7.04 -13.63
C ASP A 103 6.44 8.44 -13.02
N PRO A 104 5.96 9.52 -13.66
CA PRO A 104 5.90 10.83 -13.02
C PRO A 104 4.93 10.89 -11.82
N ILE A 105 4.14 9.83 -11.60
CA ILE A 105 3.11 9.75 -10.54
C ILE A 105 3.64 9.07 -9.27
N ALA A 106 4.68 8.25 -9.38
CA ALA A 106 5.23 7.45 -8.29
C ALA A 106 6.74 7.69 -8.19
N GLY A 107 7.13 8.69 -7.41
CA GLY A 107 8.46 8.63 -6.76
C GLY A 107 8.58 7.29 -6.03
N ALA A 108 9.80 6.73 -5.95
CA ALA A 108 10.13 5.33 -5.60
C ALA A 108 9.61 4.76 -4.26
N VAL A 109 8.31 4.82 -3.99
CA VAL A 109 7.67 4.13 -2.89
C VAL A 109 7.53 2.64 -3.22
N PRO A 110 7.55 1.76 -2.20
CA PRO A 110 7.23 0.36 -2.39
C PRO A 110 5.80 0.18 -2.93
N VAL A 111 5.67 -0.68 -3.94
CA VAL A 111 4.37 -1.05 -4.53
C VAL A 111 3.96 -2.42 -4.00
N VAL A 112 2.88 -2.46 -3.23
CA VAL A 112 2.35 -3.71 -2.68
C VAL A 112 1.38 -4.33 -3.67
N SER A 113 1.82 -5.38 -4.38
CA SER A 113 1.05 -6.03 -5.46
C SER A 113 -0.37 -6.47 -5.07
N ALA A 114 -0.56 -6.90 -3.81
CA ALA A 114 -1.87 -7.23 -3.27
C ALA A 114 -2.80 -6.01 -3.21
N ILE A 115 -2.27 -4.84 -2.82
CA ILE A 115 -3.02 -3.59 -2.71
C ILE A 115 -3.32 -3.01 -4.11
N ASP A 116 -2.37 -3.11 -5.04
CA ASP A 116 -2.62 -2.77 -6.44
C ASP A 116 -3.79 -3.56 -7.03
N SER A 117 -3.81 -4.86 -6.78
CA SER A 117 -4.89 -5.73 -7.26
C SER A 117 -6.25 -5.38 -6.64
N MET A 118 -6.26 -4.82 -5.42
CA MET A 118 -7.50 -4.34 -4.79
C MET A 118 -8.05 -3.11 -5.51
N PHE A 119 -7.19 -2.18 -5.94
CA PHE A 119 -7.61 -0.92 -6.52
C PHE A 119 -7.51 -0.85 -8.05
N GLU A 120 -7.30 -1.97 -8.74
CA GLU A 120 -7.09 -1.99 -10.20
C GLU A 120 -8.24 -1.33 -10.98
N ASP A 121 -9.48 -1.50 -10.51
CA ASP A 121 -10.67 -0.90 -11.13
C ASP A 121 -10.97 0.51 -10.60
N CYS A 122 -10.33 0.91 -9.50
CA CYS A 122 -10.51 2.22 -8.87
C CYS A 122 -9.51 3.27 -9.33
N VAL A 123 -8.34 2.87 -9.82
CA VAL A 123 -7.33 3.80 -10.35
C VAL A 123 -7.41 3.81 -11.87
N ALA A 124 -7.33 5.00 -12.48
CA ALA A 124 -7.30 5.11 -13.93
C ALA A 124 -6.15 4.25 -14.49
N LYS A 125 -6.48 3.15 -15.17
CA LYS A 125 -5.47 2.35 -15.90
C LYS A 125 -4.72 3.32 -16.79
N SER A 126 -3.41 3.45 -16.57
CA SER A 126 -2.57 4.23 -17.47
C SER A 126 -2.81 3.61 -18.84
N ARG A 127 -3.54 4.33 -19.69
CA ARG A 127 -3.65 3.92 -21.07
C ARG A 127 -2.22 4.01 -21.54
N ARG A 128 -1.52 2.87 -21.60
CA ARG A 128 -0.48 2.66 -22.58
C ARG A 128 -1.18 2.85 -23.91
N PHE A 129 -1.35 4.11 -24.30
CA PHE A 129 -1.64 4.53 -25.64
C PHE A 129 -0.37 4.12 -26.40
N GLY A 130 -0.27 2.82 -26.68
CA GLY A 130 0.55 2.34 -27.75
C GLY A 130 -0.02 3.02 -28.98
N LEU A 131 0.59 4.14 -29.37
CA LEU A 131 0.53 4.61 -30.73
C LEU A 131 0.97 3.42 -31.58
N ARG A 132 -0.02 2.65 -32.05
CA ARG A 132 0.11 1.90 -33.28
C ARG A 132 0.21 2.98 -34.35
N THR A 133 1.44 3.41 -34.63
CA THR A 133 1.77 4.08 -35.88
C THR A 133 1.36 3.13 -37.00
N ILE A 134 0.22 3.44 -37.61
CA ILE A 134 -0.16 2.95 -38.93
C ILE A 134 0.28 4.07 -39.87
N GLY A 135 1.31 3.81 -40.67
CA GLY A 135 1.89 4.76 -41.62
C GLY A 135 3.33 4.40 -41.94
#